data_AF-A0A3M1W095-F1
#
_entry.id   AF-A0A3M1W095-F1
#
_cell.length_a   1.000
_cell.length_b   1.000
_cell.length_c   1.000
_cell.angle_alpha   90.00
_cell.angle_beta   90.00
_cell.angle_gamma   90.00
#
_symmetry.space_group_name_H-M   'P 1'
#
loop_
_entity.id
_entity.type
_entity.pdbx_description
1 polymer ?
#
loop_
_entity_poly.entity_id
_entity_poly.type
_entity_poly.pdbx_seq_one_letter_code
_entity_poly.pdbx_strand_id
1 'polypeptide(L)'
;MESPNMRELNVERPHQNLRCRTVSEWLPAYVRGQLPPQARTRIARHIGGCPRCAVELADLRHLAAAIDRYGPVVLEDHPEAAQLVEYAWNEEDLDWPRRYRIIRHLALCSTCRAEVKILRHLNESLVGASGDGRTRTAPSAPSPPETSTSWPEQTPRRRRSIWIMVLVTLFAGGVSLFALHPWTEDGRWGIGDGGSAESGLRAPVFHLFPEARSRIRPLASLGRPFPMLRATG
;
A
#
# COMPACT_ATOMS: atom_id res chain seq x y z
N MET A 1 0.96 34.72 59.96
CA MET A 1 1.57 33.80 58.98
C MET A 1 0.50 32.81 58.58
N GLU A 2 -0.34 33.19 57.61
CA GLU A 2 -1.40 32.33 57.09
C GLU A 2 -0.80 31.34 56.08
N SER A 3 -0.86 30.06 56.43
CA SER A 3 -0.47 28.98 55.54
C SER A 3 -1.39 28.97 54.31
N PRO A 4 -0.85 28.94 53.08
CA PRO A 4 -1.65 28.91 51.88
C PRO A 4 -2.52 27.64 51.85
N ASN A 5 -3.80 27.85 51.54
CA ASN A 5 -4.85 26.84 51.51
C ASN A 5 -4.53 25.75 50.47
N MET A 6 -4.11 24.56 50.93
CA MET A 6 -3.82 23.41 50.05
C MET A 6 -5.03 22.88 49.27
N ARG A 7 -6.24 23.41 49.47
CA ARG A 7 -7.40 23.13 48.60
C ARG A 7 -7.38 23.89 47.27
N GLU A 8 -6.46 24.84 47.06
CA GLU A 8 -6.20 25.46 45.76
C GLU A 8 -5.19 24.68 44.89
N LEU A 9 -4.63 23.57 45.37
CA LEU A 9 -3.77 22.70 44.56
C LEU A 9 -4.53 21.63 43.77
N ASN A 10 -5.87 21.60 43.84
CA ASN A 10 -6.67 20.87 42.87
C ASN A 10 -6.96 21.74 41.65
N VAL A 11 -5.89 22.26 41.03
CA VAL A 11 -5.91 22.68 39.63
C VAL A 11 -6.02 21.41 38.80
N GLU A 12 -7.21 20.80 38.83
CA GLU A 12 -7.67 19.85 37.83
C GLU A 12 -7.61 20.57 36.48
N ARG A 13 -6.45 20.52 35.84
CA ARG A 13 -6.27 21.13 34.52
C ARG A 13 -7.25 20.42 33.57
N PRO A 14 -8.16 21.14 32.89
CA PRO A 14 -9.12 20.60 31.93
C PRO A 14 -8.45 20.21 30.59
N HIS A 15 -7.35 19.47 30.66
CA HIS A 15 -6.89 18.61 29.56
C HIS A 15 -7.79 17.35 29.43
N GLN A 16 -8.73 17.18 30.37
CA GLN A 16 -9.75 16.13 30.48
C GLN A 16 -11.02 16.59 29.73
N ASN A 17 -11.70 15.90 28.82
CA ASN A 17 -11.91 14.46 28.68
C ASN A 17 -12.11 14.09 27.19
N LEU A 18 -11.17 14.41 26.30
CA LEU A 18 -11.13 13.61 25.08
C LEU A 18 -10.53 12.26 25.46
N ARG A 19 -11.39 11.25 25.54
CA ARG A 19 -10.96 9.87 25.77
C ARG A 19 -10.15 9.42 24.57
N CYS A 20 -9.11 8.61 24.80
CA CYS A 20 -8.28 8.07 23.71
C CYS A 20 -9.13 7.47 22.59
N ARG A 21 -10.19 6.73 22.94
CA ARG A 21 -11.16 6.18 21.98
C ARG A 21 -11.74 7.25 21.03
N THR A 22 -12.21 8.37 21.56
CA THR A 22 -12.79 9.47 20.76
C THR A 22 -11.72 10.09 19.86
N VAL A 23 -10.48 10.20 20.34
CA VAL A 23 -9.36 10.69 19.53
C VAL A 23 -9.07 9.73 18.39
N SER A 24 -8.91 8.44 18.66
CA SER A 24 -8.68 7.39 17.65
C SER A 24 -9.76 7.41 16.56
N GLU A 25 -11.03 7.53 16.93
CA GLU A 25 -12.15 7.66 15.97
C GLU A 25 -12.01 8.89 15.05
N TRP A 26 -11.40 9.97 15.52
CA TRP A 26 -11.28 11.24 14.78
C TRP A 26 -9.93 11.40 14.06
N LEU A 27 -8.93 10.56 14.36
CA LEU A 27 -7.60 10.64 13.74
C LEU A 27 -7.64 10.56 12.20
N PRO A 28 -8.46 9.71 11.54
CA PRO A 28 -8.54 9.70 10.08
C PRO A 28 -8.99 11.04 9.49
N ALA A 29 -9.98 11.70 10.09
CA ALA A 29 -10.44 13.02 9.67
C ALA A 29 -9.40 14.11 9.99
N TYR A 30 -8.68 13.97 11.11
CA TYR A 30 -7.58 14.86 11.48
C TYR A 30 -6.45 14.82 10.44
N VAL A 31 -6.02 13.61 10.03
CA VAL A 31 -4.97 13.41 9.00
C VAL A 31 -5.37 14.02 7.67
N ARG A 32 -6.64 13.89 7.26
CA ARG A 32 -7.17 14.50 6.02
C ARG A 32 -7.46 16.00 6.13
N GLY A 33 -7.23 16.63 7.28
CA GLY A 33 -7.53 18.05 7.49
C GLY A 33 -9.03 18.41 7.49
N GLN A 34 -9.92 17.42 7.63
CA GLN A 34 -11.37 17.56 7.53
C GLN A 34 -12.04 18.03 8.83
N LEU A 35 -11.27 18.20 9.91
CA LEU A 35 -11.80 18.64 11.18
C LEU A 35 -11.89 20.17 11.28
N PRO A 36 -12.95 20.70 11.93
CA PRO A 36 -13.05 22.12 12.28
C PRO A 36 -11.84 22.58 13.13
N PRO A 37 -11.46 23.86 13.08
CA PRO A 37 -10.29 24.38 13.80
C PRO A 37 -10.31 24.06 15.31
N GLN A 38 -11.46 24.21 15.96
CA GLN A 38 -11.60 23.93 17.40
C GLN A 38 -11.36 22.44 17.73
N ALA A 39 -11.90 21.52 16.92
CA ALA A 39 -11.68 20.09 17.05
C ALA A 39 -10.22 19.71 16.85
N ARG A 40 -9.58 20.29 15.83
CA ARG A 40 -8.16 20.09 15.51
C ARG A 40 -7.26 20.49 16.69
N THR A 41 -7.51 21.65 17.30
CA THR A 41 -6.75 22.12 18.47
C THR A 41 -6.90 21.18 19.67
N ARG A 42 -8.11 20.68 19.94
CA ARG A 42 -8.35 19.74 21.05
C ARG A 42 -7.64 18.40 20.85
N ILE A 43 -7.66 17.86 19.62
CA ILE A 43 -6.94 16.63 19.28
C ILE A 43 -5.43 16.84 19.34
N ALA A 44 -4.91 17.91 18.74
CA ALA A 44 -3.48 18.21 18.78
C ALA A 44 -2.95 18.32 20.22
N ARG A 45 -3.71 18.95 21.11
CA ARG A 45 -3.41 19.01 22.54
C ARG A 45 -3.37 17.62 23.20
N HIS A 46 -4.35 16.76 22.92
CA HIS A 46 -4.38 15.40 23.46
C HIS A 46 -3.18 14.58 22.96
N ILE A 47 -2.88 14.64 21.66
CA ILE A 47 -1.77 13.91 21.05
C ILE A 47 -0.42 14.36 21.63
N GLY A 48 -0.25 15.67 21.88
CA GLY A 48 0.94 16.19 22.55
C GLY A 48 1.14 15.69 23.99
N GLY A 49 0.07 15.20 24.65
CA GLY A 49 0.12 14.65 26.01
C GLY A 49 -0.04 13.13 26.12
N CYS A 50 -0.37 12.43 25.03
CA CYS A 50 -0.68 11.00 25.04
C CYS A 50 0.18 10.24 24.02
N PRO A 51 1.24 9.52 24.46
CA PRO A 51 2.15 8.79 23.57
C PRO A 51 1.45 7.76 22.68
N ARG A 52 0.42 7.08 23.20
CA ARG A 52 -0.35 6.09 22.44
C ARG A 52 -1.03 6.71 21.21
N CYS A 53 -1.73 7.82 21.39
CA CYS A 53 -2.39 8.52 20.28
C CYS A 53 -1.39 9.17 19.32
N ALA A 54 -0.18 9.51 19.78
CA ALA A 54 0.89 10.00 18.92
C ALA A 54 1.44 8.89 18.00
N VAL A 55 1.63 7.68 18.51
CA VAL A 55 2.01 6.51 17.69
C VAL A 55 0.93 6.20 16.65
N GLU A 56 -0.34 6.13 17.08
CA GLU A 56 -1.45 5.87 16.17
C GLU A 56 -1.58 6.94 15.06
N LEU A 57 -1.35 8.22 15.39
CA LEU A 57 -1.29 9.28 14.39
C LEU A 57 -0.13 9.09 13.41
N ALA A 58 1.05 8.66 13.89
CA ALA A 58 2.20 8.40 13.03
C ALA A 58 1.88 7.26 12.06
N ASP A 59 1.32 6.15 12.53
CA ASP A 59 0.91 5.01 11.71
C ASP A 59 -0.10 5.41 10.63
N LEU A 60 -1.12 6.20 11.01
CA LEU A 60 -2.12 6.70 10.06
C LEU A 60 -1.51 7.64 9.00
N ARG A 61 -0.52 8.47 9.38
CA ARG A 61 0.21 9.31 8.41
C ARG A 61 1.08 8.48 7.47
N HIS A 62 1.73 7.44 7.98
CA HIS A 62 2.47 6.49 7.14
C HIS A 62 1.56 5.80 6.14
N LEU A 63 0.38 5.35 6.58
CA LEU A 63 -0.62 4.74 5.71
C LEU A 63 -1.14 5.73 4.66
N ALA A 64 -1.50 6.95 5.06
CA ALA A 64 -1.94 7.99 4.13
C ALA A 64 -0.89 8.30 3.07
N ALA A 65 0.39 8.44 3.47
CA ALA A 65 1.49 8.66 2.54
C ALA A 65 1.72 7.48 1.58
N ALA A 66 1.48 6.25 2.04
CA ALA A 66 1.54 5.07 1.17
C ALA A 66 0.41 5.10 0.12
N ILE A 67 -0.82 5.42 0.53
CA ILE A 67 -1.96 5.56 -0.39
C ILE A 67 -1.71 6.68 -1.41
N ASP A 68 -1.21 7.84 -0.98
CA ASP A 68 -0.90 8.95 -1.88
C ASP A 68 0.20 8.58 -2.90
N ARG A 69 1.20 7.80 -2.47
CA ARG A 69 2.33 7.41 -3.33
C ARG A 69 1.97 6.33 -4.35
N TYR A 70 1.23 5.32 -3.94
CA TYR A 70 1.00 4.11 -4.74
C TYR A 70 -0.43 4.07 -5.33
N GLY A 71 -1.27 5.02 -4.94
CA GLY A 71 -2.66 5.14 -5.35
C GLY A 71 -3.59 4.15 -4.65
N PRO A 72 -4.82 3.96 -5.15
CA PRO A 72 -5.79 3.01 -4.62
C PRO A 72 -5.31 1.55 -4.70
N VAL A 73 -4.17 1.29 -5.31
CA VAL A 73 -3.64 -0.06 -5.53
C VAL A 73 -3.01 -0.66 -4.29
N VAL A 74 -2.69 0.16 -3.28
CA VAL A 74 -2.42 -0.37 -1.94
C VAL A 74 -3.67 -1.06 -1.35
N LEU A 75 -4.86 -0.73 -1.87
CA LEU A 75 -6.15 -1.27 -1.47
C LEU A 75 -6.71 -2.25 -2.52
N GLU A 76 -5.95 -2.60 -3.57
CA GLU A 76 -6.38 -3.66 -4.49
C GLU A 76 -6.50 -4.99 -3.75
N ASP A 77 -7.43 -5.83 -4.21
CA ASP A 77 -7.61 -7.18 -3.69
C ASP A 77 -6.29 -7.95 -3.74
N HIS A 78 -6.02 -8.71 -2.68
CA HIS A 78 -4.89 -9.62 -2.69
C HIS A 78 -5.07 -10.64 -3.82
N PRO A 79 -4.01 -10.98 -4.57
CA PRO A 79 -4.09 -12.05 -5.55
C PRO A 79 -4.56 -13.33 -4.86
N GLU A 80 -5.47 -14.07 -5.49
CA GLU A 80 -5.93 -15.33 -4.91
C GLU A 80 -4.72 -16.29 -4.80
N ALA A 81 -4.73 -17.17 -3.79
CA ALA A 81 -3.64 -18.11 -3.55
C ALA A 81 -3.30 -18.95 -4.81
N ALA A 82 -4.32 -19.35 -5.58
CA ALA A 82 -4.14 -20.07 -6.84
C ALA A 82 -3.31 -19.27 -7.87
N GLN A 83 -3.47 -17.95 -7.92
CA GLN A 83 -2.69 -17.09 -8.81
C GLN A 83 -1.24 -16.97 -8.35
N LEU A 84 -0.98 -16.98 -7.04
CA LEU A 84 0.38 -17.00 -6.50
C LEU A 84 1.09 -18.32 -6.78
N VAL A 85 0.37 -19.45 -6.70
CA VAL A 85 0.89 -20.78 -7.10
C VAL A 85 1.24 -20.79 -8.57
N GLU A 86 0.32 -20.35 -9.44
CA GLU A 86 0.55 -20.26 -10.88
C GLU A 86 1.76 -19.35 -11.20
N TYR A 87 1.87 -18.19 -10.54
CA TYR A 87 3.01 -17.28 -10.68
C TYR A 87 4.33 -17.86 -10.16
N ALA A 88 4.28 -18.63 -9.06
CA ALA A 88 5.48 -19.23 -8.49
C ALA A 88 6.02 -20.38 -9.34
N TRP A 89 5.13 -21.16 -9.98
CA TRP A 89 5.51 -22.35 -10.74
C TRP A 89 5.75 -22.06 -12.21
N ASN A 90 4.90 -21.26 -12.84
CA ASN A 90 4.89 -21.04 -14.29
C ASN A 90 4.71 -19.54 -14.63
N GLU A 91 5.66 -18.70 -14.19
CA GLU A 91 5.58 -17.25 -14.39
C GLU A 91 5.45 -16.84 -15.87
N GLU A 92 6.01 -17.63 -16.78
CA GLU A 92 6.03 -17.36 -18.22
C GLU A 92 4.67 -17.65 -18.90
N ASP A 93 3.84 -18.52 -18.30
CA ASP A 93 2.53 -18.92 -18.85
C ASP A 93 1.42 -17.91 -18.53
N LEU A 94 1.66 -17.00 -17.58
CA LEU A 94 0.71 -15.97 -17.20
C LEU A 94 0.63 -14.86 -18.24
N ASP A 95 -0.60 -14.47 -18.59
CA ASP A 95 -0.83 -13.26 -19.39
C ASP A 95 -0.22 -12.02 -18.71
N TRP A 96 0.24 -11.08 -19.55
CA TRP A 96 0.94 -9.89 -19.06
C TRP A 96 0.13 -9.06 -18.05
N PRO A 97 -1.17 -8.76 -18.26
CA PRO A 97 -1.98 -8.06 -17.27
C PRO A 97 -2.06 -8.73 -15.90
N ARG A 98 -2.18 -10.06 -15.85
CA ARG A 98 -2.23 -10.81 -14.59
C ARG A 98 -0.86 -10.88 -13.92
N ARG A 99 0.20 -11.16 -14.69
CA ARG A 99 1.58 -11.16 -14.20
C ARG A 99 1.96 -9.80 -13.61
N TYR A 100 1.64 -8.70 -14.31
CA TYR A 100 1.93 -7.35 -13.86
C TYR A 100 1.22 -7.00 -12.54
N ARG A 101 -0.05 -7.38 -12.37
CA ARG A 101 -0.78 -7.19 -11.10
C ARG A 101 -0.10 -7.90 -9.94
N ILE A 102 0.31 -9.16 -10.14
CA ILE A 102 1.02 -9.93 -9.11
C ILE A 102 2.37 -9.27 -8.78
N ILE A 103 3.20 -8.92 -9.78
CA ILE A 103 4.49 -8.26 -9.57
C ILE A 103 4.33 -6.96 -8.76
N ARG A 104 3.35 -6.13 -9.16
CA ARG A 104 3.06 -4.88 -8.46
C ARG A 104 2.63 -5.12 -7.01
N HIS A 105 1.78 -6.11 -6.77
CA HIS A 105 1.33 -6.47 -5.42
C HIS A 105 2.51 -6.97 -4.56
N LEU A 106 3.37 -7.83 -5.11
CA LEU A 106 4.55 -8.34 -4.41
C LEU A 106 5.55 -7.22 -4.06
N ALA A 107 5.62 -6.14 -4.84
CA ALA A 107 6.45 -4.98 -4.48
C ALA A 107 5.99 -4.30 -3.18
N LEU A 108 4.71 -4.42 -2.81
CA LEU A 108 4.09 -3.75 -1.67
C LEU A 108 3.84 -4.70 -0.49
N CYS A 109 3.47 -5.95 -0.75
CA CYS A 109 3.09 -6.93 0.28
C CYS A 109 4.25 -7.88 0.62
N SER A 110 4.78 -7.77 1.84
CA SER A 110 5.83 -8.68 2.36
C SER A 110 5.33 -10.11 2.56
N THR A 111 4.07 -10.29 2.98
CA THR A 111 3.48 -11.60 3.23
C THR A 111 3.38 -12.41 1.94
N CYS A 112 2.79 -11.86 0.87
CA CYS A 112 2.71 -12.56 -0.41
C CYS A 112 4.09 -12.84 -1.02
N ARG A 113 5.10 -11.96 -0.79
CA ARG A 113 6.49 -12.25 -1.17
C ARG A 113 7.06 -13.47 -0.44
N ALA A 114 6.81 -13.59 0.86
CA ALA A 114 7.23 -14.75 1.64
C ALA A 114 6.55 -16.03 1.12
N GLU A 115 5.26 -15.95 0.81
CA GLU A 115 4.49 -17.07 0.25
C GLU A 115 5.03 -17.55 -1.10
N VAL A 116 5.25 -16.63 -2.06
CA VAL A 116 5.84 -16.99 -3.36
C VAL A 116 7.23 -17.62 -3.21
N LYS A 117 8.04 -17.15 -2.25
CA LYS A 117 9.34 -17.75 -1.95
C LYS A 117 9.20 -19.20 -1.48
N ILE A 118 8.24 -19.48 -0.60
CA ILE A 118 7.95 -20.85 -0.12
C ILE A 118 7.48 -21.73 -1.29
N LEU A 119 6.55 -21.24 -2.11
CA LEU A 119 6.00 -21.98 -3.25
C LEU A 119 7.06 -22.32 -4.30
N ARG A 120 8.01 -21.42 -4.57
CA ARG A 120 9.16 -21.68 -5.45
C ARG A 120 10.07 -22.77 -4.89
N HIS A 121 10.39 -22.69 -3.59
CA HIS A 121 11.21 -23.72 -2.95
C HIS A 121 10.56 -25.11 -2.96
N LEU A 122 9.23 -25.16 -2.78
CA LEU A 122 8.47 -26.41 -2.91
C LEU A 122 8.50 -26.94 -4.34
N ASN A 123 8.36 -26.07 -5.36
CA ASN A 123 8.46 -26.48 -6.76
C ASN A 123 9.81 -27.11 -7.08
N GLU A 124 10.89 -26.44 -6.70
CA GLU A 124 12.26 -26.91 -6.88
C GLU A 124 12.48 -28.27 -6.23
N SER A 125 11.94 -28.46 -5.02
CA SER A 125 12.03 -29.73 -4.28
C SER A 125 11.27 -30.87 -4.98
N LEU A 126 10.09 -30.59 -5.55
CA LEU A 126 9.27 -31.59 -6.24
C LEU A 126 9.85 -31.99 -7.60
N VAL A 127 10.37 -31.01 -8.36
CA VAL A 127 11.02 -31.24 -9.65
C VAL A 127 12.34 -32.01 -9.44
N GLY A 128 13.14 -31.61 -8.44
CA GLY A 128 14.39 -32.27 -8.10
C GLY A 128 14.21 -33.72 -7.63
N ALA A 129 13.19 -34.00 -6.81
CA ALA A 129 12.87 -35.36 -6.37
C ALA A 129 12.46 -36.29 -7.53
N SER A 130 11.89 -35.74 -8.60
CA SER A 130 11.46 -36.51 -9.77
C SER A 130 12.61 -36.85 -10.72
N GLY A 131 13.64 -36.00 -10.80
CA GLY A 131 14.75 -36.16 -11.73
C GLY A 131 15.83 -37.16 -11.29
N ASP A 132 15.84 -37.55 -10.01
CA ASP A 132 16.99 -38.25 -9.45
C ASP A 132 17.10 -39.73 -9.83
N GLY A 133 16.12 -40.27 -10.59
CA GLY A 133 16.21 -41.48 -11.43
C GLY A 133 16.66 -42.79 -10.78
N ARG A 134 17.12 -42.72 -9.54
CA ARG A 134 17.34 -43.82 -8.62
C ARG A 134 15.94 -44.27 -8.32
N THR A 135 15.51 -45.26 -9.08
CA THR A 135 14.64 -46.33 -8.64
C THR A 135 15.13 -46.74 -7.25
N ARG A 136 14.70 -46.00 -6.23
CA ARG A 136 14.76 -46.43 -4.86
C ARG A 136 13.81 -47.60 -4.87
N THR A 137 14.35 -48.80 -5.07
CA THR A 137 13.65 -50.07 -4.98
C THR A 137 12.83 -49.96 -3.70
N ALA A 138 11.51 -49.81 -3.86
CA ALA A 138 10.66 -49.55 -2.73
C ALA A 138 10.88 -50.68 -1.73
N PRO A 139 11.28 -50.41 -0.47
CA PRO A 139 11.22 -51.44 0.54
C PRO A 139 9.76 -51.90 0.56
N SER A 140 9.53 -53.17 0.24
CA SER A 140 8.20 -53.76 0.12
C SER A 140 7.38 -53.38 1.35
N ALA A 141 6.45 -52.46 1.17
CA ALA A 141 5.57 -52.02 2.25
C ALA A 141 4.59 -53.17 2.54
N PRO A 142 4.38 -53.53 3.83
CA PRO A 142 3.37 -54.49 4.21
C PRO A 142 1.98 -53.96 3.80
N SER A 143 1.16 -54.86 3.25
CA SER A 143 -0.19 -54.58 2.77
C SER A 143 -1.01 -53.81 3.81
N PRO A 144 -1.67 -52.69 3.43
CA PRO A 144 -2.53 -51.97 4.36
C PRO A 144 -3.79 -52.81 4.66
N PRO A 145 -4.30 -52.77 5.90
CA PRO A 145 -5.60 -53.38 6.22
C PRO A 145 -6.73 -52.62 5.51
N GLU A 146 -7.64 -53.39 4.94
CA GLU A 146 -8.85 -52.91 4.26
C GLU A 146 -9.76 -52.17 5.25
N THR A 147 -9.71 -50.85 5.27
CA THR A 147 -10.78 -50.04 5.89
C THR A 147 -11.32 -49.07 4.87
N SER A 148 -12.48 -49.44 4.32
CA SER A 148 -13.32 -48.62 3.47
C SER A 148 -13.80 -47.40 4.25
N THR A 149 -13.22 -46.24 3.98
CA THR A 149 -13.82 -44.95 4.35
C THR A 149 -13.96 -44.15 3.07
N SER A 150 -15.14 -44.23 2.49
CA SER A 150 -15.57 -43.48 1.30
C SER A 150 -15.52 -41.99 1.60
N TRP A 151 -14.54 -41.29 1.05
CA TRP A 151 -14.57 -39.84 0.95
C TRP A 151 -15.61 -39.44 -0.13
N PRO A 152 -16.47 -38.44 0.12
CA PRO A 152 -17.42 -38.00 -0.89
C PRO A 152 -16.68 -37.41 -2.09
N GLU A 153 -16.97 -37.96 -3.27
CA GLU A 153 -16.52 -37.46 -4.57
C GLU A 153 -16.92 -35.99 -4.74
N GLN A 154 -15.94 -35.08 -4.63
CA GLN A 154 -16.12 -33.73 -5.12
C GLN A 154 -16.06 -33.77 -6.65
N THR A 155 -17.24 -33.81 -7.27
CA THR A 155 -17.38 -33.75 -8.72
C THR A 155 -16.77 -32.46 -9.29
N PRO A 156 -15.99 -32.52 -10.39
CA PRO A 156 -15.49 -31.34 -11.06
C PRO A 156 -16.65 -30.58 -11.69
N ARG A 157 -16.92 -29.37 -11.17
CA ARG A 157 -17.90 -28.43 -11.70
C ARG A 157 -17.45 -28.00 -13.10
N ARG A 158 -17.97 -28.68 -14.14
CA ARG A 158 -17.92 -28.29 -15.57
C ARG A 158 -18.36 -26.82 -15.71
N ARG A 159 -17.43 -25.87 -15.64
CA ARG A 159 -17.67 -24.51 -16.16
C ARG A 159 -17.63 -24.60 -17.68
N ARG A 160 -18.83 -24.60 -18.27
CA ARG A 160 -19.04 -24.44 -19.70
C ARG A 160 -18.34 -23.15 -20.16
N SER A 161 -17.36 -23.31 -21.05
CA SER A 161 -16.76 -22.26 -21.83
C SER A 161 -17.84 -21.56 -22.64
N ILE A 162 -18.26 -20.37 -22.20
CA ILE A 162 -18.99 -19.44 -23.05
C ILE A 162 -17.92 -18.68 -23.84
N TRP A 163 -17.68 -19.17 -25.05
CA TRP A 163 -17.09 -18.40 -26.13
C TRP A 163 -17.99 -17.16 -26.38
N ILE A 164 -17.53 -15.97 -26.00
CA ILE A 164 -18.06 -14.74 -26.60
C ILE A 164 -17.09 -14.39 -27.71
N MET A 165 -17.54 -14.68 -28.93
CA MET A 165 -16.90 -14.24 -30.16
C MET A 165 -16.75 -12.72 -30.15
N VAL A 166 -15.54 -12.29 -30.48
CA VAL A 166 -15.22 -11.03 -31.12
C VAL A 166 -16.15 -10.86 -32.32
N LEU A 167 -17.00 -9.84 -32.28
CA LEU A 167 -17.69 -9.35 -33.47
C LEU A 167 -17.33 -7.88 -33.65
N VAL A 168 -16.22 -7.69 -34.37
CA VAL A 168 -15.88 -6.44 -35.03
C VAL A 168 -16.85 -6.29 -36.21
N THR A 169 -17.79 -5.35 -36.10
CA THR A 169 -18.34 -4.68 -37.27
C THR A 169 -18.27 -3.18 -37.06
N LEU A 170 -17.51 -2.57 -37.95
CA LEU A 170 -17.30 -1.16 -38.18
C LEU A 170 -18.59 -0.48 -38.72
N PHE A 171 -18.73 0.80 -38.38
CA PHE A 171 -19.41 1.88 -39.13
C PHE A 171 -20.95 1.82 -39.31
N ALA A 172 -21.66 2.74 -38.64
CA ALA A 172 -22.40 3.82 -39.31
C ALA A 172 -23.15 4.70 -38.30
N GLY A 173 -22.90 6.02 -38.34
CA GLY A 173 -23.87 7.04 -37.93
C GLY A 173 -23.80 7.51 -36.46
N GLY A 174 -23.05 8.59 -36.21
CA GLY A 174 -23.10 9.25 -34.91
C GLY A 174 -22.23 10.49 -34.79
N VAL A 175 -22.07 11.27 -35.86
CA VAL A 175 -21.51 12.62 -35.77
C VAL A 175 -22.57 13.52 -35.13
N SER A 176 -22.61 13.53 -33.81
CA SER A 176 -23.25 14.62 -33.08
C SER A 176 -22.28 15.78 -33.02
N LEU A 177 -22.56 16.78 -33.87
CA LEU A 177 -22.16 18.16 -33.69
C LEU A 177 -22.43 18.60 -32.24
N PHE A 178 -21.40 18.60 -31.40
CA PHE A 178 -21.39 19.46 -30.23
C PHE A 178 -20.68 20.74 -30.58
N ALA A 179 -21.42 21.82 -30.36
CA ALA A 179 -21.14 23.17 -30.72
C ALA A 179 -19.74 23.63 -30.31
N LEU A 180 -19.07 24.26 -31.28
CA LEU A 180 -18.02 25.23 -31.09
C LEU A 180 -18.45 26.27 -30.05
N HIS A 181 -17.78 26.31 -28.90
CA HIS A 181 -17.63 27.56 -28.18
C HIS A 181 -16.46 28.32 -28.83
N PRO A 182 -16.65 29.57 -29.27
CA PRO A 182 -15.59 30.35 -29.92
C PRO A 182 -14.54 30.73 -28.88
N TRP A 183 -13.30 30.32 -29.16
CA TRP A 183 -12.09 30.86 -28.58
C TRP A 183 -11.90 32.25 -29.20
N THR A 184 -12.09 33.31 -28.42
CA THR A 184 -11.89 34.70 -28.87
C THR A 184 -10.41 35.06 -28.77
N GLU A 185 -9.86 35.62 -29.85
CA GLU A 185 -8.46 36.03 -30.06
C GLU A 185 -7.97 37.23 -29.24
N ASP A 186 -8.61 37.57 -28.13
CA ASP A 186 -8.15 38.66 -27.26
C ASP A 186 -7.51 38.07 -26.01
N GLY A 187 -6.26 37.62 -26.15
CA GLY A 187 -5.41 37.09 -25.07
C GLY A 187 -5.06 38.12 -23.99
N ARG A 188 -6.07 38.61 -23.25
CA ARG A 188 -5.90 39.58 -22.16
C ARG A 188 -6.56 39.06 -20.90
N TRP A 189 -5.77 38.39 -20.06
CA TRP A 189 -6.11 38.26 -18.65
C TRP A 189 -6.06 39.66 -18.03
N GLY A 190 -7.23 40.22 -17.72
CA GLY A 190 -7.34 41.43 -16.92
C GLY A 190 -6.74 41.19 -15.54
N ILE A 191 -5.51 41.65 -15.34
CA ILE A 191 -4.97 41.93 -14.01
C ILE A 191 -5.75 43.14 -13.52
N GLY A 192 -6.69 42.90 -12.61
CA GLY A 192 -7.29 43.96 -11.82
C GLY A 192 -6.23 44.49 -10.86
N ASP A 193 -5.60 45.60 -11.24
CA ASP A 193 -4.82 46.44 -10.34
C ASP A 193 -5.78 47.06 -9.31
N GLY A 194 -5.86 46.41 -8.15
CA GLY A 194 -6.69 46.83 -7.03
C GLY A 194 -5.88 46.87 -5.74
N GLY A 195 -5.15 47.96 -5.55
CA GLY A 195 -5.06 48.65 -4.26
C GLY A 195 -4.25 48.00 -3.13
N SER A 196 -3.09 48.60 -2.88
CA SER A 196 -2.36 48.55 -1.62
C SER A 196 -3.24 48.65 -0.38
N ALA A 197 -3.10 47.69 0.54
CA ALA A 197 -3.30 47.92 1.96
C ALA A 197 -2.26 47.08 2.72
N GLU A 198 -1.23 47.76 3.20
CA GLU A 198 -0.23 47.28 4.13
C GLU A 198 -0.92 46.64 5.35
N SER A 199 -0.71 45.34 5.55
CA SER A 199 -0.97 44.71 6.84
C SER A 199 0.14 43.70 7.12
N GLY A 200 1.08 44.14 7.94
CA GLY A 200 2.15 43.33 8.48
C GLY A 200 1.59 42.21 9.35
N LEU A 201 1.48 41.02 8.77
CA LEU A 201 1.27 39.78 9.50
C LEU A 201 2.55 38.95 9.37
N ARG A 202 3.37 39.02 10.43
CA ARG A 202 4.50 38.10 10.65
C ARG A 202 3.99 36.66 10.56
N ALA A 203 4.46 35.92 9.57
CA ALA A 203 4.28 34.48 9.52
C ALA A 203 4.92 33.83 10.76
N PRO A 204 4.26 32.87 11.43
CA PRO A 204 4.92 32.09 12.47
C PRO A 204 5.98 31.20 11.82
N VAL A 205 7.24 31.47 12.14
CA VAL A 205 8.36 30.57 11.92
C VAL A 205 8.09 29.31 12.76
N PHE A 206 7.55 28.27 12.12
CA PHE A 206 7.53 26.95 12.71
C PHE A 206 8.96 26.42 12.73
N HIS A 207 9.62 26.53 13.87
CA HIS A 207 10.84 25.79 14.17
C HIS A 207 10.50 24.30 14.15
N LEU A 208 10.78 23.65 13.02
CA LEU A 208 10.82 22.20 12.91
C LEU A 208 11.92 21.68 13.85
N PHE A 209 11.53 20.70 14.67
CA PHE A 209 12.38 19.91 15.56
C PHE A 209 13.71 19.48 14.91
N PRO A 210 14.89 19.70 15.54
CA PRO A 210 16.19 19.34 14.97
C PRO A 210 16.66 17.89 15.27
N GLU A 211 15.83 17.00 15.80
CA GLU A 211 16.33 15.78 16.48
C GLU A 211 16.36 14.47 15.67
N ALA A 212 16.42 14.51 14.34
CA ALA A 212 16.46 13.28 13.52
C ALA A 212 17.50 13.28 12.38
N ARG A 213 18.71 13.80 12.63
CA ARG A 213 19.80 13.86 11.61
C ARG A 213 21.06 13.04 11.91
N SER A 214 21.02 12.01 12.76
CA SER A 214 22.24 11.27 13.16
C SER A 214 22.38 9.83 12.65
N ARG A 215 21.73 9.40 11.56
CA ARG A 215 21.98 8.08 10.94
C ARG A 215 21.81 8.02 9.41
N ILE A 216 22.55 8.84 8.67
CA ILE A 216 22.84 8.55 7.26
C ILE A 216 24.36 8.46 7.11
N ARG A 217 24.89 7.24 7.03
CA ARG A 217 26.27 7.00 6.57
C ARG A 217 26.32 7.28 5.07
N PRO A 218 27.26 8.09 4.56
CA PRO A 218 27.46 8.24 3.13
C PRO A 218 27.97 6.93 2.53
N LEU A 219 27.20 6.36 1.59
CA LEU A 219 27.66 5.31 0.68
C LEU A 219 28.55 5.95 -0.40
N ALA A 220 29.81 6.17 -0.06
CA ALA A 220 30.87 6.41 -1.01
C ALA A 220 31.80 5.18 -1.02
N SER A 221 32.22 4.77 -2.22
CA SER A 221 33.21 3.70 -2.52
C SER A 221 32.71 2.24 -2.59
N LEU A 222 32.04 1.90 -3.69
CA LEU A 222 32.25 0.59 -4.35
C LEU A 222 32.35 0.81 -5.87
N GLY A 223 33.39 1.53 -6.29
CA GLY A 223 33.87 1.47 -7.66
C GLY A 223 34.63 0.16 -7.85
N ARG A 224 33.99 -0.85 -8.45
CA ARG A 224 34.70 -1.96 -9.09
C ARG A 224 34.67 -1.73 -10.60
N PRO A 225 35.82 -1.64 -11.29
CA PRO A 225 35.83 -1.58 -12.75
C PRO A 225 35.36 -2.91 -13.33
N PHE A 226 34.49 -2.84 -14.34
CA PHE A 226 34.12 -3.99 -15.18
C PHE A 226 35.33 -4.46 -15.99
N PRO A 227 35.61 -5.77 -16.07
CA PRO A 227 36.59 -6.29 -17.00
C PRO A 227 36.07 -6.15 -18.43
N MET A 228 36.79 -5.42 -19.28
CA MET A 228 36.57 -5.40 -20.72
C MET A 228 36.81 -6.79 -21.30
N LEU A 229 35.79 -7.35 -21.95
CA LEU A 229 35.91 -8.51 -22.83
C LEU A 229 36.81 -8.12 -24.02
N ARG A 230 37.97 -8.77 -24.14
CA ARG A 230 38.77 -8.77 -25.37
C ARG A 230 38.04 -9.57 -26.44
N ALA A 231 37.73 -8.92 -27.56
CA ALA A 231 37.41 -9.61 -28.80
C ALA A 231 38.68 -10.32 -29.30
N THR A 232 38.62 -11.65 -29.42
CA THR A 232 39.59 -12.42 -30.20
C THR A 232 39.22 -12.30 -31.67
N GLY A 233 40.15 -11.78 -32.46
CA GLY A 233 40.19 -12.03 -33.91
C GLY A 233 40.76 -13.40 -34.23
#